data_AF-A0A440WAY1-F1
#
_entry.id   AF-A0A440WAY1-F1
#
_cell.length_a   1.000
_cell.length_b   1.000
_cell.length_c   1.000
_cell.angle_alpha   90.00
_cell.angle_beta   90.00
_cell.angle_gamma   90.00
#
_symmetry.space_group_name_H-M   'P 1'
#
loop_
_entity.id
_entity.type
_entity.pdbx_description
1 polymer ?
#
loop_
_entity_poly.entity_id
_entity_poly.type
_entity_poly.pdbx_seq_one_letter_code
_entity_poly.pdbx_strand_id
1 'polypeptide(L)'
;MIIARYHHPIWTKFASVSFVAIGIGALCVGVPVVPVALAFYGAGIGLETIARGTLPLALFGPSGYARLMGRLAMPSLIAQAAAPSVGALLLEHVGAHGTLAALAGLALLNVGLACSLGWLIFRRRTLEVQAQ
;
A
#
# COMPACT_ATOMS: atom_id res chain seq x y z
N MET A 1 -9.65 -22.84 -4.58
CA MET A 1 -10.05 -21.44 -4.88
C MET A 1 -9.99 -21.20 -6.38
N ILE A 2 -11.14 -21.24 -7.07
CA ILE A 2 -11.26 -21.09 -8.53
C ILE A 2 -11.00 -19.64 -9.01
N ILE A 3 -11.25 -18.64 -8.15
CA ILE A 3 -11.13 -17.21 -8.46
C ILE A 3 -9.67 -16.70 -8.50
N ALA A 4 -8.76 -17.34 -7.76
CA ALA A 4 -7.36 -16.92 -7.66
C ALA A 4 -6.52 -17.23 -8.92
N ARG A 5 -7.04 -18.03 -9.87
CA ARG A 5 -6.27 -18.44 -11.06
C ARG A 5 -6.15 -17.34 -12.13
N TYR A 6 -6.99 -16.31 -12.10
CA TYR A 6 -7.05 -15.28 -13.15
C TYR A 6 -6.77 -13.85 -12.67
N HIS A 7 -6.71 -13.61 -11.36
CA HIS A 7 -6.42 -12.28 -10.81
C HIS A 7 -4.98 -12.21 -10.31
N HIS A 8 -4.15 -11.40 -10.99
CA HIS A 8 -2.79 -11.13 -10.52
C HIS A 8 -2.87 -10.26 -9.23
N PRO A 9 -2.21 -10.66 -8.12
CA PRO A 9 -2.29 -9.95 -6.83
C PRO A 9 -1.89 -8.47 -6.84
N ILE A 10 -1.28 -8.02 -7.93
CA ILE A 10 -0.95 -6.60 -8.17
C ILE A 10 -2.21 -5.73 -8.16
N TRP A 11 -3.32 -6.24 -8.68
CA TRP A 11 -4.60 -5.50 -8.69
C TRP A 11 -5.13 -5.29 -7.28
N THR A 12 -5.01 -6.30 -6.41
CA THR A 12 -5.35 -6.16 -4.99
C THR A 12 -4.46 -5.12 -4.30
N LYS A 13 -3.17 -5.09 -4.63
CA LYS A 13 -2.25 -4.07 -4.11
C LYS A 13 -2.63 -2.67 -4.58
N PHE A 14 -2.96 -2.50 -5.86
CA PHE A 14 -3.44 -1.23 -6.41
C PHE A 14 -4.73 -0.74 -5.75
N ALA A 15 -5.72 -1.63 -5.62
CA ALA A 15 -6.98 -1.30 -4.98
C ALA A 15 -6.76 -0.85 -3.53
N SER A 16 -5.92 -1.58 -2.78
CA SER A 16 -5.55 -1.24 -1.40
C SER A 16 -4.97 0.17 -1.28
N VAL A 17 -3.88 0.47 -2.00
CA VAL A 17 -3.18 1.76 -1.87
C VAL A 17 -4.05 2.93 -2.34
N SER A 18 -4.90 2.69 -3.36
CA SER A 18 -5.84 3.71 -3.85
C SER A 18 -6.93 4.01 -2.82
N PHE A 19 -7.49 2.98 -2.17
CA PHE A 19 -8.48 3.17 -1.11
C PHE A 19 -7.92 3.94 0.09
N VAL A 20 -6.69 3.64 0.51
CA VAL A 20 -6.00 4.40 1.56
C VAL A 20 -5.81 5.86 1.14
N ALA A 21 -5.33 6.11 -0.08
CA ALA A 21 -5.12 7.46 -0.59
C ALA A 21 -6.44 8.26 -0.69
N ILE A 22 -7.53 7.64 -1.14
CA ILE A 22 -8.86 8.24 -1.19
C ILE A 22 -9.36 8.57 0.23
N GLY A 23 -9.26 7.62 1.16
CA GLY A 23 -9.71 7.82 2.54
C GLY A 23 -8.96 8.96 3.24
N ILE A 24 -7.63 8.95 3.19
CA ILE A 24 -6.80 10.00 3.80
C ILE A 24 -6.96 11.35 3.06
N GLY A 25 -7.04 11.33 1.73
CA GLY A 25 -7.28 12.53 0.93
C GLY A 25 -8.64 13.18 1.23
N ALA A 26 -9.69 12.37 1.40
CA ALA A 26 -11.02 12.86 1.78
C ALA A 26 -11.03 13.49 3.19
N LEU A 27 -10.31 12.89 4.15
CA LEU A 27 -10.11 13.48 5.47
C LEU A 27 -9.33 14.80 5.38
N CYS A 28 -8.30 14.85 4.53
CA CYS A 28 -7.50 16.06 4.33
C CYS A 28 -8.34 17.21 3.76
N VAL A 29 -9.22 16.97 2.79
CA VAL A 29 -10.06 18.02 2.18
C VAL A 29 -11.20 18.47 3.12
N GLY A 30 -11.45 17.75 4.21
CA GLY A 30 -12.51 18.11 5.16
C GLY A 30 -13.91 17.79 4.65
N VAL A 31 -14.05 16.73 3.83
CA VAL A 31 -15.36 16.29 3.34
C VAL A 31 -16.27 15.98 4.55
N PRO A 32 -17.53 16.45 4.60
CA PRO A 32 -18.41 16.32 5.77
C PRO A 32 -18.83 14.88 6.11
N VAL A 33 -18.28 13.87 5.41
CA VAL A 33 -18.64 12.46 5.53
C VAL A 33 -17.45 11.63 6.05
N VAL A 34 -16.98 11.99 7.26
CA VAL A 34 -15.88 11.29 7.95
C VAL A 34 -16.04 9.76 7.99
N PRO A 35 -17.24 9.18 8.24
CA PRO A 35 -17.39 7.72 8.26
C PRO A 35 -17.05 7.04 6.92
N VAL A 36 -17.38 7.68 5.80
CA VAL A 36 -17.09 7.15 4.47
C VAL A 36 -15.58 7.19 4.20
N ALA A 37 -14.92 8.28 4.57
CA ALA A 37 -13.47 8.40 4.43
C ALA A 37 -12.72 7.34 5.26
N LEU A 38 -13.18 7.09 6.49
CA LEU A 38 -12.66 6.03 7.34
C LEU A 38 -12.98 4.63 6.81
N ALA A 39 -14.14 4.43 6.18
CA ALA A 39 -14.48 3.17 5.52
C ALA A 39 -13.52 2.87 4.36
N PHE A 40 -13.21 3.86 3.51
CA PHE A 40 -12.20 3.72 2.46
C PHE A 40 -10.81 3.41 3.03
N TYR A 41 -10.38 4.14 4.06
CA TYR A 41 -9.12 3.89 4.73
C TYR A 41 -9.06 2.45 5.30
N GLY A 42 -10.08 2.04 6.03
CA GLY A 42 -10.17 0.71 6.63
C GLY A 42 -10.20 -0.42 5.59
N ALA A 43 -10.99 -0.27 4.52
CA ALA A 43 -11.03 -1.24 3.43
C ALA A 43 -9.67 -1.31 2.70
N GLY A 44 -8.99 -0.19 2.51
CA GLY A 44 -7.63 -0.14 1.96
C GLY A 44 -6.63 -0.93 2.81
N ILE A 45 -6.66 -0.74 4.13
CA ILE A 45 -5.83 -1.51 5.08
C ILE A 45 -6.20 -3.00 5.06
N GLY A 46 -7.49 -3.34 5.00
CA GLY A 46 -7.94 -4.73 4.88
C GLY A 46 -7.37 -5.41 3.63
N LEU A 47 -7.47 -4.76 2.47
CA LEU A 47 -6.88 -5.25 1.22
C LEU A 47 -5.34 -5.32 1.28
N GLU A 48 -4.69 -4.43 2.01
CA GLU A 48 -3.22 -4.44 2.16
C GLU A 48 -2.76 -5.73 2.83
N THR A 49 -3.49 -6.24 3.83
CA THR A 49 -3.13 -7.49 4.51
C THR A 49 -3.14 -8.68 3.54
N ILE A 50 -4.09 -8.71 2.61
CA ILE A 50 -4.20 -9.74 1.57
C ILE A 50 -3.10 -9.56 0.53
N ALA A 51 -2.90 -8.33 0.04
CA ALA A 51 -1.89 -8.01 -0.95
C ALA A 51 -0.47 -8.33 -0.44
N ARG A 52 -0.17 -7.99 0.82
CA ARG A 52 1.12 -8.28 1.47
C ARG A 52 1.40 -9.78 1.58
N GLY A 53 0.36 -10.61 1.73
CA GLY A 53 0.51 -12.07 1.79
C GLY A 53 0.58 -12.74 0.41
N THR A 54 -0.08 -12.17 -0.60
CA THR A 54 -0.24 -12.81 -1.92
C THR A 54 0.71 -12.29 -2.98
N LEU A 55 1.06 -11.00 -2.95
CA LEU A 55 1.91 -10.39 -3.98
C LEU A 55 3.35 -10.89 -3.91
N PRO A 56 4.05 -10.94 -2.76
CA PRO A 56 5.43 -11.44 -2.74
C PRO A 56 5.48 -12.94 -3.07
N LEU A 57 4.47 -13.71 -2.67
CA LEU A 57 4.37 -15.13 -3.03
C LEU A 57 4.22 -15.32 -4.54
N ALA A 58 3.40 -14.50 -5.20
CA ALA A 58 3.22 -14.55 -6.64
C ALA A 58 4.46 -14.07 -7.43
N LEU A 59 5.25 -13.15 -6.88
CA LEU A 59 6.44 -12.60 -7.54
C LEU A 59 7.70 -13.44 -7.32
N PHE A 60 7.88 -14.02 -6.14
CA PHE A 60 9.13 -14.69 -5.74
C PHE A 60 8.97 -16.20 -5.52
N GLY A 61 7.75 -16.72 -5.60
CA GLY A 61 7.46 -18.12 -5.36
C GLY A 61 7.51 -18.52 -3.88
N PRO A 62 7.18 -19.79 -3.56
CA PRO A 62 7.13 -20.28 -2.18
C PRO A 62 8.52 -20.52 -1.56
N SER A 63 9.53 -20.79 -2.38
CA SER A 63 10.90 -21.04 -1.92
C SER A 63 11.50 -19.80 -1.28
N GLY A 64 11.76 -19.84 0.03
CA GLY A 64 12.34 -18.70 0.76
C GLY A 64 11.36 -17.58 1.08
N TYR A 65 10.05 -17.74 0.80
CA TYR A 65 9.01 -16.75 1.10
C TYR A 65 9.02 -16.31 2.56
N ALA A 66 9.13 -17.24 3.51
CA ALA A 66 9.20 -16.92 4.94
C ALA A 66 10.39 -16.02 5.29
N ARG A 67 11.57 -16.28 4.69
CA ARG A 67 12.77 -15.47 4.89
C ARG A 67 12.59 -14.07 4.28
N LEU A 68 12.00 -13.97 3.10
CA LEU A 68 11.69 -12.69 2.45
C LEU A 68 10.71 -11.88 3.32
N MET A 69 9.63 -12.48 3.76
CA MET A 69 8.63 -11.83 4.61
C MET A 69 9.21 -11.40 5.96
N GLY A 70 10.08 -12.21 6.56
CA GLY A 70 10.82 -11.82 7.77
C GLY A 70 11.71 -10.59 7.54
N ARG A 71 12.42 -10.53 6.42
CA ARG A 71 13.24 -9.36 6.05
C ARG A 71 12.41 -8.10 5.79
N LEU A 72 11.22 -8.25 5.19
CA LEU A 72 10.30 -7.13 4.95
C LEU A 72 9.61 -6.66 6.25
N ALA A 73 9.41 -7.55 7.22
CA ALA A 73 8.77 -7.22 8.48
C ALA A 73 9.60 -6.24 9.31
N MET A 74 10.93 -6.43 9.39
CA MET A 74 11.81 -5.57 10.20
C MET A 74 11.69 -4.07 9.90
N PRO A 75 11.89 -3.58 8.66
CA PRO A 75 11.74 -2.15 8.37
C PRO A 75 10.30 -1.67 8.61
N SER A 76 9.29 -2.51 8.34
CA SER A 76 7.89 -2.18 8.63
C SER A 76 7.64 -2.01 10.12
N LEU A 77 8.25 -2.83 10.97
CA LEU A 77 8.10 -2.76 12.43
C LEU A 77 8.80 -1.52 12.99
N ILE A 78 10.01 -1.21 12.50
CA ILE A 78 10.73 0.01 12.89
C ILE A 78 9.91 1.25 12.51
N ALA A 79 9.38 1.31 11.29
CA ALA A 79 8.53 2.42 10.85
C ALA A 79 7.25 2.54 11.70
N GLN A 80 6.61 1.41 12.04
CA GLN A 80 5.42 1.41 12.91
C GLN A 80 5.73 1.86 14.33
N ALA A 81 6.90 1.50 14.87
CA ALA A 81 7.33 1.97 16.18
C ALA A 81 7.63 3.47 16.21
N ALA A 82 8.18 4.01 15.11
CA ALA A 82 8.46 5.44 14.97
C ALA A 82 7.21 6.29 14.66
N ALA A 83 6.18 5.68 14.05
CA ALA A 83 5.01 6.40 13.54
C ALA A 83 4.27 7.24 14.61
N PRO A 84 4.03 6.76 15.85
CA PRO A 84 3.39 7.58 16.88
C PRO A 84 4.19 8.82 17.27
N SER A 85 5.52 8.67 17.47
CA SER A 85 6.39 9.79 17.84
C SER A 85 6.51 10.82 16.72
N VAL A 86 6.72 10.35 15.48
CA VAL A 86 6.77 11.24 14.30
C VAL A 86 5.42 11.92 14.10
N GLY A 87 4.32 11.18 14.25
CA GLY A 87 2.95 11.73 14.14
C GLY A 87 2.65 12.78 15.19
N ALA A 88 3.09 12.58 16.44
CA ALA A 88 2.95 13.57 17.51
C ALA A 88 3.72 14.86 17.19
N LEU A 89 4.98 14.76 16.75
CA LEU A 89 5.78 15.92 16.35
C LEU A 89 5.14 16.67 15.18
N LEU A 90 4.64 15.95 14.17
CA LEU A 90 3.89 16.55 13.05
C LEU A 90 2.65 17.30 13.54
N LEU A 91 1.85 16.67 14.40
CA LEU A 91 0.64 17.30 14.95
C LEU A 91 0.96 18.57 15.76
N GLU A 92 2.04 18.57 16.53
CA GLU A 92 2.46 19.74 17.32
C GLU A 92 2.94 20.90 16.42
N HIS A 93 3.73 20.62 15.39
CA HIS A 93 4.38 21.66 14.59
C HIS A 93 3.53 22.18 13.42
N VAL A 94 2.77 21.32 12.75
CA VAL A 94 1.99 21.69 11.55
C VAL A 94 0.48 21.50 11.72
N GLY A 95 0.03 21.07 12.90
CA GLY A 95 -1.38 20.90 13.22
C GLY A 95 -2.04 19.70 12.54
N ALA A 96 -3.32 19.50 12.81
CA ALA A 96 -4.09 18.36 12.30
C ALA A 96 -4.16 18.32 10.77
N HIS A 97 -4.46 19.45 10.14
CA HIS A 97 -4.59 19.53 8.68
C HIS A 97 -3.25 19.34 7.96
N GLY A 98 -2.16 19.92 8.48
CA GLY A 98 -0.81 19.70 7.96
C GLY A 98 -0.36 18.25 8.05
N THR A 99 -0.65 17.58 9.17
CA THR A 99 -0.39 16.14 9.34
C THR A 99 -1.19 15.29 8.35
N LEU A 100 -2.47 15.59 8.14
CA LEU A 100 -3.30 14.89 7.15
C LEU A 100 -2.77 15.10 5.72
N ALA A 101 -2.32 16.30 5.38
CA ALA A 101 -1.70 16.58 4.08
C ALA A 101 -0.40 15.78 3.88
N ALA A 102 0.44 15.69 4.92
CA ALA A 102 1.66 14.88 4.87
C ALA A 102 1.36 13.39 4.68
N LEU A 103 0.36 12.85 5.41
CA LEU A 103 -0.09 11.47 5.26
C LEU A 103 -0.73 11.21 3.88
N ALA A 104 -1.47 12.17 3.33
CA ALA A 104 -2.02 12.11 1.99
C ALA A 104 -0.90 12.05 0.94
N GLY A 105 0.14 12.88 1.10
CA GLY A 105 1.34 12.85 0.26
C GLY A 105 2.05 11.50 0.30
N LEU A 106 2.23 10.91 1.49
CA LEU A 106 2.79 9.56 1.64
C LEU A 106 1.91 8.48 0.99
N ALA A 107 0.59 8.60 1.11
CA ALA A 107 -0.34 7.68 0.47
C ALA A 107 -0.25 7.76 -1.07
N LEU A 108 -0.19 8.96 -1.64
CA LEU A 108 0.01 9.18 -3.08
C LEU A 108 1.37 8.65 -3.56
N LEU A 109 2.44 8.86 -2.78
CA LEU A 109 3.75 8.26 -3.06
C LEU A 109 3.66 6.74 -3.10
N ASN A 110 2.96 6.12 -2.15
CA ASN A 110 2.75 4.67 -2.13
C ASN A 110 1.95 4.17 -3.35
N VAL A 111 0.96 4.92 -3.82
CA VAL A 111 0.26 4.65 -5.09
C VAL A 111 1.26 4.70 -6.26
N GLY A 112 2.10 5.74 -6.32
CA GLY A 112 3.14 5.86 -7.35
C GLY A 112 4.14 4.70 -7.35
N LEU A 113 4.56 4.22 -6.17
CA LEU A 113 5.41 3.05 -6.02
C LEU A 113 4.70 1.75 -6.44
N ALA A 114 3.42 1.60 -6.15
CA ALA A 114 2.64 0.47 -6.64
C ALA A 114 2.52 0.51 -8.18
N CYS A 115 2.30 1.69 -8.76
CA CYS A 115 2.27 1.92 -10.21
C CYS A 115 3.58 1.52 -10.87
N SER A 116 4.70 1.99 -10.32
CA SER A 116 6.04 1.66 -10.84
C SER A 116 6.34 0.17 -10.73
N LEU A 117 5.98 -0.48 -9.62
CA LEU A 117 6.12 -1.93 -9.46
C LEU A 117 5.29 -2.70 -10.51
N GLY A 118 4.03 -2.32 -10.70
CA GLY A 118 3.16 -2.90 -11.74
C GLY A 118 3.77 -2.74 -13.12
N TRP A 119 4.20 -1.53 -13.46
CA TRP A 119 4.84 -1.24 -14.74
C TRP A 119 6.11 -2.08 -14.96
N LEU A 120 6.97 -2.22 -13.95
CA LEU A 120 8.17 -3.05 -14.01
C LEU A 120 7.85 -4.53 -14.26
N ILE A 121 6.79 -5.06 -13.64
CA ILE A 121 6.35 -6.45 -13.83
C ILE A 121 5.82 -6.66 -15.24
N PHE A 122 4.98 -5.74 -15.74
CA PHE A 122 4.46 -5.82 -17.11
C PHE A 122 5.57 -5.71 -18.15
N ARG A 123 6.52 -4.78 -17.96
CA ARG A 123 7.67 -4.58 -18.87
C ARG A 123 8.57 -5.82 -18.95
N ARG A 124 8.81 -6.51 -17.82
CA ARG A 124 9.61 -7.75 -17.81
C ARG A 124 8.93 -8.90 -18.55
N ARG A 125 7.60 -9.06 -18.41
CA ARG A 125 6.86 -10.07 -19.19
C ARG A 125 6.96 -9.85 -20.70
N THR A 126 6.94 -8.61 -21.16
CA THR A 126 7.04 -8.32 -22.61
C THR A 126 8.41 -8.71 -23.18
N LEU A 127 9.47 -8.57 -22.39
CA LEU A 127 10.84 -8.93 -22.79
C LEU A 127 11.05 -10.45 -22.85
N GLU A 128 10.48 -11.21 -21.90
CA GLU A 128 10.57 -12.68 -21.93
C GLU A 128 9.83 -13.28 -23.13
N VAL A 129 8.69 -12.71 -23.54
CA VAL A 129 7.93 -13.15 -24.72
C VAL A 129 8.66 -12.87 -26.04
N GLN A 130 9.54 -11.86 -26.09
CA GLN A 130 10.36 -11.58 -27.28
C GLN A 130 11.68 -12.36 -27.33
N ALA A 131 12.10 -12.97 -26.22
CA ALA A 131 13.32 -13.76 -26.13
C ALA A 131 13.09 -15.27 -26.38
N GLN A 132 11.82 -15.68 -26.54
CA GLN A 132 11.41 -17.02 -26.98
C GLN A 132 11.02 -17.01 -28.46
#